data_AF-A0A2G9RTQ5-F1
#
_entry.id   AF-A0A2G9RTQ5-F1
#
_cell.length_a   1.000
_cell.length_b   1.000
_cell.length_c   1.000
_cell.angle_alpha   90.00
_cell.angle_beta   90.00
_cell.angle_gamma   90.00
#
_symmetry.space_group_name_H-M   'P 1'
#
loop_
_entity.id
_entity.type
_entity.pdbx_description
1 polymer ?
#
loop_
_entity_poly.entity_id
_entity_poly.type
_entity_poly.pdbx_seq_one_letter_code
_entity_poly.pdbx_strand_id
1 'polypeptide(L)'
;MGQPLLPTCISEPWLCMTLSPVFCFPSLDHFWCYLSCLLQVYPNSFTSVSFNGPREKFYNAYKTPYVVSTPLIVTALSIAGTLKFDPEKDYLTGADGKKFKLEAPDADELPKSNFDPGQDTYQYPPKDGCAEQVDVSPTSQRLQLLEPFDKWNGKDLENMQILIKVKGKCTTDHISAAGPWLKFRGHLDNISNNLLIGAINFENNKANCVKNCFTQEYGPVPDTARYYKANGINWVVIGDENYGEGSSREHAALEPRHLGGRAIITKSFARIHGEFNLNLSLVLGSCEKIQNFGECESWGFLLSRGL
;
A
#
# COMPACT_ATOMS: atom_id res chain seq x y z
N MET A 1 -25.84 -0.13 -47.01
CA MET A 1 -24.82 0.04 -48.08
C MET A 1 -23.93 1.19 -47.68
N GLY A 2 -22.64 0.94 -47.49
CA GLY A 2 -21.68 1.96 -47.05
C GLY A 2 -20.43 1.28 -46.48
N GLN A 3 -19.47 0.99 -47.36
CA GLN A 3 -18.11 0.56 -46.99
C GLN A 3 -17.34 1.72 -46.34
N PRO A 4 -16.44 1.47 -45.39
CA PRO A 4 -15.32 2.36 -45.12
C PRO A 4 -14.02 1.83 -45.76
N LEU A 5 -13.18 2.81 -46.08
CA LEU A 5 -11.94 2.77 -46.84
C LEU A 5 -10.82 1.98 -46.13
N LEU A 6 -10.07 1.21 -46.92
CA LEU A 6 -8.74 0.67 -46.60
C LEU A 6 -7.68 1.77 -46.71
N PRO A 7 -6.63 1.77 -45.86
CA PRO A 7 -5.31 2.19 -46.27
C PRO A 7 -4.48 0.97 -46.69
N THR A 8 -3.71 1.18 -47.75
CA THR A 8 -2.88 0.27 -48.52
C THR A 8 -1.68 -0.29 -47.76
N CYS A 9 -1.55 -1.62 -47.72
CA CYS A 9 -0.29 -2.31 -47.41
C CYS A 9 0.62 -2.27 -48.64
N ILE A 10 1.84 -1.75 -48.48
CA ILE A 10 2.92 -1.88 -49.46
C ILE A 10 3.71 -3.17 -49.14
N SER A 11 3.77 -4.04 -50.15
CA SER A 11 4.68 -5.17 -50.45
C SER A 11 6.11 -5.04 -49.89
N GLU A 12 6.93 -6.03 -49.52
CA GLU A 12 7.10 -7.48 -49.74
C GLU A 12 8.41 -7.88 -48.95
N PRO A 13 8.95 -9.12 -48.96
CA PRO A 13 8.34 -10.45 -48.97
C PRO A 13 8.77 -11.33 -47.78
N TRP A 14 7.94 -12.32 -47.51
CA TRP A 14 8.15 -13.37 -46.52
C TRP A 14 9.12 -14.44 -47.06
N LEU A 15 10.07 -14.89 -46.24
CA LEU A 15 10.61 -16.24 -46.35
C LEU A 15 9.97 -17.08 -45.25
N CYS A 16 8.89 -17.78 -45.62
CA CYS A 16 8.17 -18.70 -44.77
C CYS A 16 8.81 -20.09 -44.92
N MET A 17 9.47 -20.60 -43.88
CA MET A 17 9.61 -22.04 -43.69
C MET A 17 8.80 -22.42 -42.44
N THR A 18 7.83 -23.27 -42.71
CA THR A 18 6.71 -23.71 -41.88
C THR A 18 7.12 -24.47 -40.62
N LEU A 19 6.52 -24.12 -39.47
CA LEU A 19 5.90 -25.01 -38.45
C LEU A 19 5.29 -24.13 -37.33
N SER A 20 3.97 -24.23 -37.12
CA SER A 20 3.16 -23.42 -36.17
C SER A 20 3.22 -23.90 -34.71
N PRO A 21 2.76 -23.09 -33.71
CA PRO A 21 2.47 -21.66 -33.75
C PRO A 21 3.43 -20.87 -32.84
N VAL A 22 4.20 -19.97 -33.44
CA VAL A 22 4.91 -18.91 -32.72
C VAL A 22 3.90 -17.79 -32.46
N PHE A 23 3.60 -17.50 -31.19
CA PHE A 23 2.90 -16.28 -30.81
C PHE A 23 3.88 -15.10 -30.94
N CYS A 24 3.86 -14.40 -32.07
CA CYS A 24 4.50 -13.09 -32.20
C CYS A 24 3.59 -12.02 -31.59
N PHE A 25 4.05 -11.38 -30.50
CA PHE A 25 3.39 -10.21 -29.94
C PHE A 25 3.99 -8.93 -30.53
N PRO A 26 3.16 -7.96 -30.95
CA PRO A 26 3.62 -6.77 -31.70
C PRO A 26 4.25 -5.66 -30.83
N SER A 27 4.19 -5.75 -29.49
CA SER A 27 4.85 -4.81 -28.58
C SER A 27 4.98 -5.36 -27.15
N LEU A 28 5.90 -4.79 -26.35
CA LEU A 28 6.09 -5.14 -24.92
C LEU A 28 4.79 -4.99 -24.10
N ASP A 29 3.90 -4.07 -24.48
CA ASP A 29 2.65 -3.82 -23.77
C ASP A 29 1.66 -5.00 -23.83
N HIS A 30 1.66 -5.74 -24.94
CA HIS A 30 0.81 -6.93 -25.09
C HIS A 30 1.31 -8.13 -24.27
N PHE A 31 2.62 -8.21 -24.03
CA PHE A 31 3.21 -9.22 -23.14
C PHE A 31 2.79 -9.02 -21.68
N TRP A 32 2.78 -7.77 -21.20
CA TRP A 32 2.32 -7.43 -19.85
C TRP A 32 0.82 -7.68 -19.66
N CYS A 33 0.00 -7.40 -20.68
CA CYS A 33 -1.44 -7.74 -20.67
C CYS A 33 -1.69 -9.26 -20.60
N TYR A 34 -0.90 -10.07 -21.31
CA TYR A 34 -1.05 -11.53 -21.30
C TYR A 34 -0.55 -12.16 -20.00
N LEU A 35 0.56 -11.66 -19.43
CA LEU A 35 1.06 -12.08 -18.11
C LEU A 35 0.06 -11.73 -17.00
N SER A 36 -0.60 -10.57 -17.09
CA SER A 36 -1.66 -10.20 -16.14
C SER A 36 -2.95 -11.02 -16.32
N CYS A 37 -3.25 -11.50 -17.52
CA CYS A 37 -4.37 -12.43 -17.76
C CYS A 37 -4.07 -13.87 -17.27
N LEU A 38 -2.84 -14.36 -17.40
CA LEU A 38 -2.41 -15.68 -16.88
C LEU A 38 -2.35 -15.72 -15.35
N LEU A 39 -1.99 -14.61 -14.71
CA LEU A 39 -2.03 -14.45 -13.24
C LEU A 39 -3.47 -14.44 -12.68
N GLN A 40 -4.48 -14.37 -13.54
CA GLN A 40 -5.89 -14.36 -13.15
C GLN A 40 -6.47 -15.78 -12.93
N VAL A 41 -5.74 -16.84 -13.29
CA VAL A 41 -6.24 -18.23 -13.33
C VAL A 41 -5.62 -19.15 -12.27
N TYR A 42 -4.51 -18.77 -11.61
CA TYR A 42 -3.83 -19.66 -10.66
C TYR A 42 -3.86 -19.13 -9.21
N PRO A 43 -4.27 -19.95 -8.22
CA PRO A 43 -4.51 -19.51 -6.85
C PRO A 43 -3.24 -19.22 -6.03
N ASN A 44 -2.05 -19.21 -6.63
CA ASN A 44 -0.78 -18.99 -5.93
C ASN A 44 0.07 -17.96 -6.68
N SER A 45 0.50 -16.91 -6.01
CA SER A 45 1.32 -15.84 -6.60
C SER A 45 2.71 -15.80 -5.96
N PHE A 46 3.75 -15.66 -6.78
CA PHE A 46 5.15 -15.70 -6.36
C PHE A 46 5.81 -14.32 -6.51
N THR A 47 6.71 -13.97 -5.58
CA THR A 47 7.45 -12.72 -5.70
C THR A 47 8.82 -12.80 -5.01
N SER A 48 9.78 -12.05 -5.56
CA SER A 48 11.14 -11.89 -5.00
C SER A 48 11.32 -10.63 -4.17
N VAL A 49 10.23 -9.94 -3.83
CA VAL A 49 10.24 -8.71 -3.03
C VAL A 49 10.21 -9.01 -1.53
N SER A 50 10.79 -8.13 -0.72
CA SER A 50 11.01 -8.35 0.72
C SER A 50 9.75 -8.29 1.60
N PHE A 51 8.54 -8.14 1.05
CA PHE A 51 7.33 -7.88 1.86
C PHE A 51 6.19 -8.82 1.49
N ASN A 52 5.69 -9.56 2.49
CA ASN A 52 4.59 -10.53 2.36
C ASN A 52 3.28 -10.10 3.07
N GLY A 53 3.10 -8.79 3.34
CA GLY A 53 1.82 -8.30 3.84
C GLY A 53 0.69 -8.51 2.80
N PRO A 54 -0.59 -8.59 3.22
CA PRO A 54 -1.71 -8.66 2.28
C PRO A 54 -1.66 -7.44 1.36
N ARG A 55 -1.21 -7.64 0.12
CA ARG A 55 -1.09 -6.57 -0.88
C ARG A 55 -2.39 -6.49 -1.67
N GLU A 56 -2.96 -5.29 -1.72
CA GLU A 56 -4.09 -4.92 -2.59
C GLU A 56 -3.79 -5.01 -4.11
N LYS A 57 -2.57 -5.40 -4.54
CA LYS A 57 -2.25 -5.47 -5.98
C LYS A 57 -3.21 -6.38 -6.76
N PHE A 58 -3.97 -7.22 -6.08
CA PHE A 58 -5.10 -7.94 -6.62
C PHE A 58 -6.30 -7.67 -5.72
N TYR A 59 -7.42 -7.23 -6.30
CA TYR A 59 -8.70 -6.86 -5.64
C TYR A 59 -9.36 -8.00 -4.82
N ASN A 60 -8.65 -9.14 -4.63
CA ASN A 60 -9.01 -10.33 -3.86
C ASN A 60 -8.05 -10.56 -2.66
N ALA A 61 -7.60 -9.48 -2.02
CA ALA A 61 -6.45 -9.43 -1.10
C ALA A 61 -6.51 -10.35 0.15
N TYR A 62 -7.67 -10.89 0.52
CA TYR A 62 -7.80 -11.76 1.70
C TYR A 62 -7.81 -13.26 1.39
N LYS A 63 -7.70 -13.68 0.12
CA LYS A 63 -7.78 -15.11 -0.26
C LYS A 63 -6.61 -15.62 -1.10
N THR A 64 -5.68 -14.78 -1.54
CA THR A 64 -4.53 -15.24 -2.34
C THR A 64 -3.31 -15.48 -1.45
N PRO A 65 -2.84 -16.72 -1.29
CA PRO A 65 -1.56 -17.00 -0.64
C PRO A 65 -0.40 -16.42 -1.49
N TYR A 66 0.49 -15.69 -0.82
CA TYR A 66 1.72 -15.15 -1.39
C TYR A 66 2.94 -15.71 -0.65
N VAL A 67 3.98 -16.04 -1.41
CA VAL A 67 5.25 -16.54 -0.88
C VAL A 67 6.38 -15.67 -1.39
N VAL A 68 7.23 -15.22 -0.45
CA VAL A 68 8.48 -14.52 -0.74
C VAL A 68 9.62 -15.54 -0.80
N SER A 69 10.38 -15.51 -1.89
CA SER A 69 11.57 -16.36 -2.06
C SER A 69 12.61 -15.65 -2.94
N THR A 70 13.73 -16.31 -3.20
CA THR A 70 14.75 -15.77 -4.11
C THR A 70 14.24 -15.70 -5.55
N PRO A 71 14.76 -14.78 -6.40
CA PRO A 71 14.35 -14.70 -7.82
C PRO A 71 14.49 -16.04 -8.57
N LEU A 72 15.50 -16.84 -8.22
CA LEU A 72 15.75 -18.15 -8.81
C LEU A 72 14.62 -19.13 -8.50
N ILE A 73 14.23 -19.25 -7.22
CA ILE A 73 13.14 -20.12 -6.81
C ILE A 73 11.80 -19.64 -7.39
N VAL A 74 11.57 -18.32 -7.41
CA VAL A 74 10.37 -17.74 -8.06
C VAL A 74 10.30 -18.14 -9.54
N THR A 75 11.42 -18.10 -10.25
CA THR A 75 11.49 -18.50 -11.67
C THR A 75 11.19 -20.00 -11.82
N ALA A 76 11.82 -20.85 -11.02
CA ALA A 76 11.60 -22.30 -11.06
C ALA A 76 10.13 -22.67 -10.79
N LEU A 77 9.53 -22.09 -9.74
CA LEU A 77 8.12 -22.32 -9.40
C LEU A 77 7.16 -21.73 -10.43
N SER A 78 7.52 -20.63 -11.10
CA SER A 78 6.71 -20.05 -12.18
C SER A 78 6.69 -20.95 -13.41
N ILE A 79 7.81 -21.59 -13.75
CA ILE A 79 7.87 -22.59 -14.83
C ILE A 79 7.03 -23.83 -14.44
N ALA A 80 7.15 -24.29 -13.19
CA ALA A 80 6.43 -25.48 -12.71
C ALA A 80 4.93 -25.25 -12.48
N GLY A 81 4.51 -24.01 -12.21
CA GLY A 81 3.11 -23.64 -11.95
C GLY A 81 2.55 -24.14 -10.61
N THR A 82 3.39 -24.59 -9.66
CA THR A 82 2.95 -25.16 -8.39
C THR A 82 3.94 -24.94 -7.25
N LEU A 83 3.43 -24.73 -6.02
CA LEU A 83 4.23 -24.61 -4.79
C LEU A 83 4.80 -25.95 -4.29
N LYS A 84 4.34 -27.08 -4.85
CA LYS A 84 4.79 -28.41 -4.44
C LYS A 84 6.09 -28.84 -5.13
N PHE A 85 6.53 -28.09 -6.13
CA PHE A 85 7.71 -28.42 -6.92
C PHE A 85 8.98 -28.06 -6.15
N ASP A 86 9.83 -29.06 -5.93
CA ASP A 86 11.16 -28.91 -5.38
C ASP A 86 12.20 -28.92 -6.52
N PRO A 87 12.80 -27.76 -6.89
CA PRO A 87 13.76 -27.69 -8.00
C PRO A 87 15.00 -28.56 -7.76
N GLU A 88 15.32 -28.92 -6.51
CA GLU A 88 16.47 -29.77 -6.19
C GLU A 88 16.17 -31.27 -6.33
N LYS A 89 14.90 -31.68 -6.49
CA LYS A 89 14.53 -33.11 -6.48
C LYS A 89 13.63 -33.52 -7.64
N ASP A 90 12.73 -32.64 -8.05
CA ASP A 90 11.66 -32.97 -8.98
C ASP A 90 12.07 -32.81 -10.45
N TYR A 91 11.26 -33.40 -11.33
CA TYR A 91 11.45 -33.36 -12.78
C TYR A 91 10.30 -32.60 -13.45
N LEU A 92 10.61 -31.88 -14.51
CA LEU A 92 9.67 -31.27 -15.43
C LEU A 92 9.61 -32.07 -16.74
N THR A 93 8.51 -31.97 -17.46
CA THR A 93 8.35 -32.60 -18.77
C THR A 93 8.49 -31.54 -19.86
N GLY A 94 9.45 -31.74 -20.76
CA GLY A 94 9.66 -30.88 -21.92
C GLY A 94 8.56 -31.05 -22.98
N ALA A 95 8.52 -30.14 -23.94
CA ALA A 95 7.59 -30.22 -25.08
C ALA A 95 7.83 -31.48 -25.95
N ASP A 96 9.03 -32.05 -25.89
CA ASP A 96 9.41 -33.32 -26.52
C ASP A 96 8.96 -34.56 -25.73
N GLY A 97 8.26 -34.36 -24.61
CA GLY A 97 7.78 -35.43 -23.71
C GLY A 97 8.86 -36.02 -22.80
N LYS A 98 10.12 -35.56 -22.89
CA LYS A 98 11.19 -36.05 -22.02
C LYS A 98 11.18 -35.37 -20.67
N LYS A 99 11.56 -36.12 -19.63
CA LYS A 99 11.75 -35.57 -18.30
C LYS A 99 13.13 -34.95 -18.19
N PHE A 100 13.21 -33.76 -17.60
CA PHE A 100 14.45 -33.07 -17.27
C PHE A 100 14.35 -32.44 -15.89
N LYS A 101 15.49 -32.11 -15.31
CA LYS A 101 15.59 -31.44 -14.02
C LYS A 101 16.16 -30.03 -14.24
N LEU A 102 15.73 -29.08 -13.43
CA LEU A 102 16.36 -27.76 -13.42
C LEU A 102 17.75 -27.89 -12.78
N GLU A 103 18.78 -27.50 -13.51
CA GLU A 103 20.13 -27.41 -12.95
C GLU A 103 20.26 -26.11 -12.14
N ALA A 104 21.13 -26.14 -11.12
CA ALA A 104 21.44 -24.95 -10.36
C ALA A 104 22.09 -23.92 -11.31
N PRO A 105 21.50 -22.71 -11.44
CA PRO A 105 22.03 -21.73 -12.37
C PRO A 105 23.36 -21.19 -11.87
N ASP A 106 24.32 -21.08 -12.77
CA ASP A 106 25.58 -20.36 -12.57
C ASP A 106 25.48 -18.99 -13.27
N ALA A 107 25.93 -17.94 -12.60
CA ALA A 107 25.82 -16.58 -13.11
C ALA A 107 27.04 -15.76 -12.67
N ASP A 108 27.55 -14.93 -13.59
CA ASP A 108 28.59 -13.96 -13.28
C ASP A 108 28.08 -12.97 -12.21
N GLU A 109 28.86 -12.71 -11.16
CA GLU A 109 28.50 -11.76 -10.08
C GLU A 109 28.40 -10.31 -10.60
N LEU A 110 29.31 -9.96 -11.51
CA LEU A 110 29.39 -8.66 -12.17
C LEU A 110 29.61 -8.86 -13.67
N PRO A 111 29.21 -7.90 -14.52
CA PRO A 111 29.48 -7.99 -15.94
C PRO A 111 30.99 -8.07 -16.19
N LYS A 112 31.40 -8.92 -17.14
CA LYS A 112 32.81 -9.06 -17.57
C LYS A 112 33.34 -7.79 -18.25
N SER A 113 32.43 -6.98 -18.79
CA SER A 113 32.67 -5.63 -19.30
C SER A 113 32.12 -4.59 -18.34
N ASN A 114 32.29 -3.29 -18.65
CA ASN A 114 31.64 -2.23 -17.90
C ASN A 114 30.10 -2.31 -18.00
N PHE A 115 29.41 -1.73 -17.01
CA PHE A 115 27.96 -1.54 -17.06
C PHE A 115 27.57 -0.59 -18.19
N ASP A 116 26.52 -0.94 -18.93
CA ASP A 116 25.90 -0.05 -19.91
C ASP A 116 25.12 1.05 -19.16
N PRO A 117 25.46 2.35 -19.35
CA PRO A 117 24.75 3.44 -18.70
C PRO A 117 23.31 3.61 -19.20
N GLY A 118 22.98 3.07 -20.38
CA GLY A 118 21.63 3.14 -20.93
C GLY A 118 21.17 4.57 -21.26
N GLN A 119 19.91 4.87 -20.95
CA GLN A 119 19.30 6.18 -21.21
C GLN A 119 19.65 7.19 -20.13
N ASP A 120 19.88 8.45 -20.53
CA ASP A 120 20.04 9.54 -19.59
C ASP A 120 18.69 9.83 -18.89
N THR A 121 18.62 9.47 -17.62
CA THR A 121 17.41 9.55 -16.77
C THR A 121 17.58 10.52 -15.62
N TYR A 122 18.75 11.13 -15.47
CA TYR A 122 19.07 12.00 -14.34
C TYR A 122 19.03 13.47 -14.76
N GLN A 123 18.24 14.26 -14.03
CA GLN A 123 18.20 15.71 -14.22
C GLN A 123 18.98 16.38 -13.08
N TYR A 124 20.04 17.11 -13.43
CA TYR A 124 20.80 17.91 -12.47
C TYR A 124 19.95 19.09 -11.95
N PRO A 125 20.07 19.46 -10.67
CA PRO A 125 19.54 20.74 -10.21
C PRO A 125 20.27 21.90 -10.91
N PRO A 126 19.60 23.03 -11.16
CA PRO A 126 20.26 24.22 -11.70
C PRO A 126 21.33 24.72 -10.73
N LYS A 127 22.42 25.28 -11.26
CA LYS A 127 23.52 25.82 -10.44
C LYS A 127 23.10 27.03 -9.61
N ASP A 128 22.12 27.79 -10.11
CA ASP A 128 21.49 28.90 -9.43
C ASP A 128 19.97 28.65 -9.41
N GLY A 129 19.42 28.45 -8.22
CA GLY A 129 18.00 28.17 -8.00
C GLY A 129 17.19 29.42 -7.65
N CYS A 130 17.80 30.61 -7.60
CA CYS A 130 17.12 31.83 -7.13
C CYS A 130 15.98 32.29 -8.05
N ALA A 131 15.98 31.88 -9.32
CA ALA A 131 14.94 32.21 -10.29
C ALA A 131 13.85 31.12 -10.43
N GLU A 132 14.00 29.98 -9.77
CA GLU A 132 13.04 28.88 -9.87
C GLU A 132 11.83 29.15 -8.98
N GLN A 133 10.63 29.09 -9.57
CA GLN A 133 9.36 29.24 -8.87
C GLN A 133 8.60 27.92 -8.88
N VAL A 134 8.20 27.45 -7.70
CA VAL A 134 7.39 26.24 -7.54
C VAL A 134 5.97 26.65 -7.19
N ASP A 135 5.08 26.58 -8.17
CA ASP A 135 3.67 26.95 -8.00
C ASP A 135 2.79 25.72 -7.76
N VAL A 136 1.88 25.83 -6.79
CA VAL A 136 0.85 24.82 -6.52
C VAL A 136 -0.51 25.44 -6.83
N SER A 137 -1.19 24.91 -7.85
CA SER A 137 -2.52 25.38 -8.22
C SER A 137 -3.52 25.17 -7.06
N PRO A 138 -4.29 26.20 -6.65
CA PRO A 138 -5.29 26.08 -5.58
C PRO A 138 -6.42 25.09 -5.89
N THR A 139 -6.66 24.75 -7.16
CA THR A 139 -7.70 23.82 -7.62
C THR A 139 -7.16 22.43 -7.96
N SER A 140 -5.85 22.21 -7.77
CA SER A 140 -5.21 20.93 -8.05
C SER A 140 -5.80 19.81 -7.20
N GLN A 141 -6.10 18.68 -7.84
CA GLN A 141 -6.53 17.46 -7.15
C GLN A 141 -5.35 16.56 -6.75
N ARG A 142 -4.11 16.96 -7.07
CA ARG A 142 -2.88 16.15 -6.86
C ARG A 142 -1.94 16.75 -5.81
N LEU A 143 -1.87 18.08 -5.75
CA LEU A 143 -0.99 18.84 -4.87
C LEU A 143 -1.82 19.85 -4.09
N GLN A 144 -1.57 19.97 -2.80
CA GLN A 144 -2.21 20.91 -1.89
C GLN A 144 -1.13 21.52 -0.99
N LEU A 145 -1.15 22.84 -0.82
CA LEU A 145 -0.31 23.47 0.21
C LEU A 145 -0.79 23.02 1.60
N LEU A 146 0.14 22.69 2.48
CA LEU A 146 -0.18 22.29 3.84
C LEU A 146 -0.54 23.52 4.67
N GLU A 147 -1.68 23.43 5.35
CA GLU A 147 -2.04 24.40 6.39
C GLU A 147 -1.38 23.99 7.71
N PRO A 148 -0.78 24.93 8.46
CA PRO A 148 -0.25 24.62 9.78
C PRO A 148 -1.34 24.06 10.69
N PHE A 149 -1.05 22.95 11.38
CA PHE A 149 -1.97 22.39 12.35
C PHE A 149 -2.16 23.31 13.57
N ASP A 150 -3.29 23.16 14.25
CA ASP A 150 -3.59 23.89 15.47
C ASP A 150 -2.53 23.62 16.55
N LYS A 151 -2.04 24.70 17.16
CA LYS A 151 -1.11 24.61 18.30
C LYS A 151 -1.84 24.04 19.51
N TRP A 152 -1.10 23.33 20.36
CA TRP A 152 -1.63 22.88 21.64
C TRP A 152 -2.13 24.07 22.47
N ASN A 153 -3.32 23.95 23.03
CA ASN A 153 -4.01 25.00 23.79
C ASN A 153 -3.59 25.07 25.27
N GLY A 154 -2.63 24.23 25.70
CA GLY A 154 -2.15 24.17 27.08
C GLY A 154 -3.08 23.46 28.06
N LYS A 155 -4.19 22.89 27.58
CA LYS A 155 -5.18 22.17 28.40
C LYS A 155 -5.08 20.66 28.20
N ASP A 156 -5.63 19.93 29.16
CA ASP A 156 -5.78 18.48 29.08
C ASP A 156 -6.79 18.10 27.99
N LEU A 157 -6.59 16.91 27.43
CA LEU A 157 -7.48 16.32 26.44
C LEU A 157 -8.56 15.51 27.15
N GLU A 158 -9.65 16.18 27.47
CA GLU A 158 -10.80 15.60 28.16
C GLU A 158 -11.88 15.14 27.16
N ASN A 159 -12.65 14.11 27.55
CA ASN A 159 -13.83 13.61 26.83
C ASN A 159 -13.58 13.27 25.35
N MET A 160 -12.42 12.70 25.03
CA MET A 160 -12.13 12.21 23.69
C MET A 160 -12.96 10.98 23.35
N GLN A 161 -13.50 10.96 22.14
CA GLN A 161 -14.26 9.84 21.61
C GLN A 161 -13.32 8.78 21.05
N ILE A 162 -13.54 7.50 21.33
CA ILE A 162 -12.86 6.43 20.58
C ILE A 162 -13.45 6.42 19.16
N LEU A 163 -12.59 6.63 18.15
CA LEU A 163 -12.98 6.50 16.74
C LEU A 163 -13.04 5.03 16.32
N ILE A 164 -11.99 4.28 16.65
CA ILE A 164 -11.89 2.84 16.38
C ILE A 164 -10.98 2.19 17.41
N LYS A 165 -11.39 1.00 17.85
CA LYS A 165 -10.54 0.07 18.56
C LYS A 165 -10.09 -1.02 17.60
N VAL A 166 -8.82 -1.00 17.23
CA VAL A 166 -8.26 -1.91 16.25
C VAL A 166 -7.96 -3.26 16.90
N LYS A 167 -8.40 -4.34 16.26
CA LYS A 167 -8.14 -5.71 16.68
C LYS A 167 -6.91 -6.28 15.95
N GLY A 168 -5.90 -6.67 16.71
CA GLY A 168 -4.71 -7.32 16.17
C GLY A 168 -3.84 -6.41 15.30
N LYS A 169 -3.27 -6.97 14.24
CA LYS A 169 -2.23 -6.31 13.43
C LYS A 169 -2.77 -5.11 12.66
N CYS A 170 -2.21 -3.92 12.94
CA CYS A 170 -2.47 -2.68 12.20
C CYS A 170 -1.20 -2.15 11.55
N THR A 171 -1.04 -2.32 10.24
CA THR A 171 0.10 -1.81 9.47
C THR A 171 -0.16 -0.40 8.94
N THR A 172 0.85 0.29 8.45
CA THR A 172 0.63 1.58 7.77
C THR A 172 -0.23 1.47 6.51
N ASP A 173 -0.31 0.30 5.86
CA ASP A 173 -1.26 0.06 4.77
C ASP A 173 -2.72 -0.08 5.26
N HIS A 174 -2.94 -0.53 6.51
CA HIS A 174 -4.28 -0.52 7.10
C HIS A 174 -4.73 0.91 7.49
N ILE A 175 -3.77 1.77 7.86
CA ILE A 175 -4.01 3.17 8.26
C ILE A 175 -4.17 4.08 7.04
N SER A 176 -3.26 3.99 6.06
CA SER A 176 -3.26 4.79 4.84
C SER A 176 -2.83 3.89 3.68
N ALA A 177 -3.82 3.33 2.99
CA ALA A 177 -3.61 2.39 1.89
C ALA A 177 -2.84 3.01 0.72
N ALA A 178 -2.03 2.21 0.02
CA ALA A 178 -1.36 2.64 -1.21
C ALA A 178 -2.24 2.38 -2.45
N GLY A 179 -1.68 1.77 -3.50
CA GLY A 179 -2.37 1.50 -4.76
C GLY A 179 -2.99 2.76 -5.36
N PRO A 180 -4.31 2.84 -5.53
CA PRO A 180 -4.99 3.96 -6.17
C PRO A 180 -4.83 5.29 -5.40
N TRP A 181 -4.49 5.25 -4.12
CA TRP A 181 -4.33 6.43 -3.27
C TRP A 181 -3.02 7.18 -3.47
N LEU A 182 -2.00 6.54 -4.09
CA LEU A 182 -0.71 7.17 -4.34
C LEU A 182 -0.82 8.41 -5.24
N LYS A 183 -1.89 8.51 -6.04
CA LYS A 183 -2.18 9.73 -6.82
C LYS A 183 -2.44 10.94 -5.94
N PHE A 184 -2.93 10.78 -4.72
CA PHE A 184 -3.27 11.87 -3.80
C PHE A 184 -2.18 12.15 -2.75
N ARG A 185 -0.98 11.58 -2.90
CA ARG A 185 0.09 11.70 -1.90
C ARG A 185 0.51 13.16 -1.63
N GLY A 186 0.34 14.06 -2.59
CA GLY A 186 0.60 15.48 -2.41
C GLY A 186 -0.62 16.30 -1.98
N HIS A 187 -1.78 15.68 -1.75
CA HIS A 187 -3.03 16.35 -1.39
C HIS A 187 -3.62 15.72 -0.13
N LEU A 188 -3.35 16.34 1.02
CA LEU A 188 -3.64 15.76 2.34
C LEU A 188 -5.13 15.49 2.56
N ASP A 189 -6.02 16.41 2.15
CA ASP A 189 -7.46 16.19 2.36
C ASP A 189 -8.02 15.03 1.52
N ASN A 190 -7.55 14.86 0.28
CA ASN A 190 -7.98 13.80 -0.61
C ASN A 190 -7.47 12.42 -0.16
N ILE A 191 -6.21 12.33 0.26
CA ILE A 191 -5.66 11.06 0.75
C ILE A 191 -6.31 10.64 2.08
N SER A 192 -6.68 11.59 2.95
CA SER A 192 -7.36 11.31 4.24
C SER A 192 -8.69 10.55 4.10
N ASN A 193 -9.26 10.43 2.90
CA ASN A 193 -10.41 9.57 2.64
C ASN A 193 -10.09 8.07 2.69
N ASN A 194 -8.83 7.69 2.88
CA ASN A 194 -8.41 6.30 3.11
C ASN A 194 -8.05 6.01 4.58
N LEU A 195 -8.27 6.96 5.49
CA LEU A 195 -7.91 6.82 6.90
C LEU A 195 -8.56 5.55 7.50
N LEU A 196 -7.71 4.62 7.95
CA LEU A 196 -8.05 3.42 8.71
C LEU A 196 -9.08 2.50 8.04
N ILE A 197 -9.28 2.59 6.72
CA ILE A 197 -10.24 1.76 6.00
C ILE A 197 -9.87 0.27 6.04
N GLY A 198 -8.59 -0.05 6.17
CA GLY A 198 -8.10 -1.44 6.26
C GLY A 198 -8.02 -1.97 7.69
N ALA A 199 -8.22 -1.13 8.71
CA ALA A 199 -8.14 -1.54 10.10
C ALA A 199 -9.38 -2.35 10.50
N ILE A 200 -9.17 -3.46 11.21
CA ILE A 200 -10.25 -4.33 11.67
C ILE A 200 -10.79 -3.79 12.99
N ASN A 201 -12.07 -3.43 13.00
CA ASN A 201 -12.75 -2.98 14.20
C ASN A 201 -12.99 -4.15 15.18
N PHE A 202 -12.64 -3.96 16.44
CA PHE A 202 -12.79 -4.95 17.51
C PHE A 202 -14.25 -5.33 17.77
N GLU A 203 -15.20 -4.39 17.67
CA GLU A 203 -16.60 -4.66 18.02
C GLU A 203 -17.30 -5.60 17.03
N ASN A 204 -17.19 -5.29 15.74
CA ASN A 204 -17.94 -5.99 14.70
C ASN A 204 -17.06 -6.89 13.81
N ASN A 205 -15.74 -6.91 14.02
CA ASN A 205 -14.75 -7.64 13.22
C ASN A 205 -14.78 -7.28 11.72
N LYS A 206 -15.18 -6.06 11.37
CA LYS A 206 -15.22 -5.56 9.98
C LYS A 206 -14.18 -4.46 9.76
N ALA A 207 -13.67 -4.39 8.53
CA ALA A 207 -12.89 -3.27 8.05
C ALA A 207 -13.82 -2.11 7.64
N ASN A 208 -13.35 -0.88 7.79
CA ASN A 208 -14.06 0.35 7.40
C ASN A 208 -15.53 0.46 7.88
N CYS A 209 -15.82 -0.01 9.10
CA CYS A 209 -17.17 -0.02 9.65
C CYS A 209 -17.13 0.26 11.15
N VAL A 210 -17.34 1.51 11.53
CA VAL A 210 -17.33 1.99 12.92
C VAL A 210 -18.65 2.66 13.25
N LYS A 211 -19.05 2.60 14.53
CA LYS A 211 -20.25 3.25 15.00
C LYS A 211 -19.97 4.72 15.28
N ASN A 212 -20.76 5.61 14.68
CA ASN A 212 -20.78 7.01 15.09
C ASN A 212 -21.60 7.14 16.38
N CYS A 213 -20.99 7.64 17.45
CA CYS A 213 -21.62 7.67 18.77
C CYS A 213 -22.74 8.70 18.92
N PHE A 214 -22.86 9.64 17.98
CA PHE A 214 -23.89 10.69 18.02
C PHE A 214 -25.09 10.33 17.14
N THR A 215 -24.84 9.71 15.98
CA THR A 215 -25.93 9.23 15.10
C THR A 215 -26.36 7.81 15.42
N GLN A 216 -25.54 7.05 16.14
CA GLN A 216 -25.71 5.62 16.44
C GLN A 216 -25.69 4.70 15.20
N GLU A 217 -25.26 5.23 14.05
CA GLU A 217 -25.16 4.49 12.78
C GLU A 217 -23.75 3.98 12.54
N TYR A 218 -23.64 2.81 11.88
CA TYR A 218 -22.35 2.32 11.40
C TYR A 218 -22.04 2.89 10.02
N GLY A 219 -20.80 3.34 9.83
CA GLY A 219 -20.36 3.86 8.56
C GLY A 219 -18.84 3.77 8.37
N PRO A 220 -18.33 4.34 7.27
CA PRO A 220 -16.90 4.41 7.01
C PRO A 220 -16.16 5.18 8.11
N VAL A 221 -14.93 4.75 8.39
CA VAL A 221 -14.03 5.41 9.33
C VAL A 221 -13.71 6.86 8.95
N PRO A 222 -13.32 7.19 7.70
CA PRO A 222 -13.01 8.56 7.33
C PRO A 222 -14.23 9.49 7.43
N ASP A 223 -15.42 9.00 7.09
CA ASP A 223 -16.66 9.78 7.17
C ASP A 223 -17.03 10.09 8.63
N THR A 224 -16.88 9.10 9.52
CA THR A 224 -17.10 9.28 10.96
C THR A 224 -16.09 10.26 11.56
N ALA A 225 -14.81 10.16 11.16
CA ALA A 225 -13.77 11.10 11.61
C ALA A 225 -14.04 12.54 11.11
N ARG A 226 -14.48 12.71 9.86
CA ARG A 226 -14.91 14.02 9.33
C ARG A 226 -16.12 14.57 10.07
N TYR A 227 -17.10 13.73 10.40
CA TYR A 227 -18.23 14.13 11.22
C TYR A 227 -17.79 14.63 12.60
N TYR A 228 -16.88 13.92 13.26
CA TYR A 228 -16.32 14.36 14.55
C TYR A 228 -15.57 15.70 14.42
N LYS A 229 -14.71 15.84 13.41
CA LYS A 229 -14.01 17.11 13.14
C LYS A 229 -14.97 18.28 12.93
N ALA A 230 -16.02 18.09 12.12
CA ALA A 230 -17.00 19.13 11.82
C ALA A 230 -17.81 19.59 13.04
N ASN A 231 -18.01 18.69 14.02
CA ASN A 231 -18.71 18.97 15.27
C ASN A 231 -17.76 19.33 16.43
N GLY A 232 -16.46 19.51 16.17
CA GLY A 232 -15.47 19.85 17.20
C GLY A 232 -15.20 18.73 18.21
N ILE A 233 -15.51 17.49 17.86
CA ILE A 233 -15.30 16.31 18.71
C ILE A 233 -13.88 15.78 18.46
N ASN A 234 -13.06 15.80 19.49
CA ASN A 234 -11.73 15.20 19.47
C ASN A 234 -11.84 13.68 19.65
N TRP A 235 -10.97 12.94 18.99
CA TRP A 235 -11.00 11.48 19.07
C TRP A 235 -9.62 10.84 19.25
N VAL A 236 -9.66 9.58 19.67
CA VAL A 236 -8.51 8.70 19.92
C VAL A 236 -8.66 7.38 19.16
N VAL A 237 -7.54 6.80 18.74
CA VAL A 237 -7.47 5.42 18.22
C VAL A 237 -6.88 4.53 19.29
N ILE A 238 -7.49 3.37 19.51
CA ILE A 238 -6.94 2.33 20.37
C ILE A 238 -6.39 1.22 19.48
N GLY A 239 -5.08 1.00 19.52
CA GLY A 239 -4.39 -0.06 18.79
C GLY A 239 -3.91 -1.19 19.69
N ASP A 240 -3.51 -2.29 19.05
CA ASP A 240 -2.97 -3.47 19.73
C ASP A 240 -1.43 -3.39 19.79
N GLU A 241 -0.73 -4.50 19.56
CA GLU A 241 0.73 -4.56 19.50
C GLU A 241 1.28 -4.13 18.12
N ASN A 242 2.49 -3.56 18.14
CA ASN A 242 3.26 -3.15 16.97
C ASN A 242 2.46 -2.30 15.96
N TYR A 243 1.68 -1.35 16.48
CA TYR A 243 0.82 -0.50 15.67
C TYR A 243 1.63 0.39 14.71
N GLY A 244 1.19 0.45 13.46
CA GLY A 244 1.88 1.19 12.41
C GLY A 244 3.09 0.45 11.83
N GLU A 245 3.10 -0.89 11.88
CA GLU A 245 4.14 -1.69 11.24
C GLU A 245 4.17 -1.48 9.72
N GLY A 246 5.36 -1.48 9.13
CA GLY A 246 5.53 -1.54 7.68
C GLY A 246 6.11 -0.26 7.11
N SER A 247 5.49 0.24 6.03
CA SER A 247 6.06 1.32 5.22
C SER A 247 6.19 2.64 5.97
N SER A 248 7.25 3.41 5.69
CA SER A 248 7.55 4.71 6.29
C SER A 248 6.70 5.85 5.70
N ARG A 249 5.37 5.71 5.74
CA ARG A 249 4.44 6.73 5.25
C ARG A 249 4.04 7.66 6.38
N GLU A 250 4.51 8.91 6.31
CA GLU A 250 4.08 10.00 7.19
C GLU A 250 2.58 10.29 7.09
N HIS A 251 1.95 9.98 5.95
CA HIS A 251 0.50 10.09 5.74
C HIS A 251 -0.31 9.34 6.79
N ALA A 252 0.17 8.19 7.25
CA ALA A 252 -0.47 7.42 8.32
C ALA A 252 -0.54 8.18 9.66
N ALA A 253 0.25 9.24 9.85
CA ALA A 253 0.20 10.12 11.01
C ALA A 253 -0.44 11.49 10.68
N LEU A 254 -0.24 12.01 9.45
CA LEU A 254 -0.85 13.26 8.98
C LEU A 254 -2.37 13.17 8.83
N GLU A 255 -2.90 12.06 8.33
CA GLU A 255 -4.34 11.90 8.10
C GLU A 255 -5.14 11.85 9.41
N PRO A 256 -4.75 11.07 10.45
CA PRO A 256 -5.39 11.19 11.76
C PRO A 256 -5.40 12.62 12.29
N ARG A 257 -4.26 13.31 12.16
CA ARG A 257 -4.10 14.68 12.66
C ARG A 257 -4.97 15.68 11.90
N HIS A 258 -5.07 15.52 10.58
CA HIS A 258 -5.93 16.33 9.71
C HIS A 258 -7.41 16.11 10.02
N LEU A 259 -7.82 14.88 10.34
CA LEU A 259 -9.20 14.51 10.63
C LEU A 259 -9.61 14.68 12.10
N GLY A 260 -8.83 15.40 12.91
CA GLY A 260 -9.20 15.78 14.28
C GLY A 260 -8.78 14.80 15.37
N GLY A 261 -7.95 13.81 15.03
CA GLY A 261 -7.35 12.89 15.99
C GLY A 261 -6.33 13.60 16.89
N ARG A 262 -6.33 13.24 18.17
CA ARG A 262 -5.45 13.85 19.18
C ARG A 262 -4.48 12.88 19.83
N ALA A 263 -4.87 11.61 19.92
CA ALA A 263 -4.07 10.58 20.54
C ALA A 263 -4.19 9.25 19.81
N ILE A 264 -3.14 8.46 19.90
CA ILE A 264 -3.16 7.04 19.53
C ILE A 264 -2.61 6.28 20.73
N ILE A 265 -3.40 5.36 21.27
CA ILE A 265 -3.04 4.57 22.45
C ILE A 265 -2.93 3.12 22.02
N THR A 266 -1.77 2.51 22.24
CA THR A 266 -1.49 1.14 21.78
C THR A 266 -0.78 0.36 22.87
N LYS A 267 -0.59 -0.95 22.67
CA LYS A 267 0.32 -1.70 23.56
C LYS A 267 1.78 -1.42 23.19
N SER A 268 2.06 -1.32 21.89
CA SER A 268 3.39 -0.98 21.37
C SER A 268 3.30 -0.38 19.95
N PHE A 269 4.25 0.47 19.62
CA PHE A 269 4.36 1.12 18.30
C PHE A 269 5.52 0.56 17.48
N ALA A 270 5.36 0.53 16.17
CA ALA A 270 6.49 0.40 15.26
C ALA A 270 7.34 1.69 15.28
N ARG A 271 8.68 1.53 15.32
CA ARG A 271 9.64 2.64 15.53
C ARG A 271 9.36 3.90 14.71
N ILE A 272 9.30 3.75 13.38
CA ILE A 272 9.16 4.88 12.44
C ILE A 272 7.79 5.57 12.59
N HIS A 273 6.73 4.80 12.80
CA HIS A 273 5.39 5.37 12.96
C HIS A 273 5.26 6.13 14.29
N GLY A 274 5.88 5.65 15.37
CA GLY A 274 5.96 6.38 16.64
C GLY A 274 6.65 7.75 16.46
N GLU A 275 7.79 7.79 15.78
CA GLU A 275 8.53 9.02 15.50
C GLU A 275 7.67 10.05 14.72
N PHE A 276 6.94 9.63 13.68
CA PHE A 276 6.06 10.53 12.92
C PHE A 276 4.90 11.08 13.76
N ASN A 277 4.27 10.26 14.60
CA ASN A 277 3.19 10.73 15.46
C ASN A 277 3.67 11.77 16.48
N LEU A 278 4.85 11.56 17.08
CA LEU A 278 5.47 12.54 17.98
C LEU A 278 5.75 13.87 17.29
N ASN A 279 6.30 13.83 16.07
CA ASN A 279 6.57 15.04 15.28
C ASN A 279 5.30 15.84 14.96
N LEU A 280 4.14 15.18 14.90
CA LEU A 280 2.84 15.81 14.66
C LEU A 280 2.08 16.19 15.93
N SER A 281 2.75 16.12 17.09
CA SER A 281 2.18 16.42 18.41
C SER A 281 0.96 15.56 18.76
N LEU A 282 0.89 14.32 18.23
CA LEU A 282 -0.08 13.34 18.71
C LEU A 282 0.43 12.71 20.00
N VAL A 283 -0.44 12.62 21.00
CA VAL A 283 -0.09 11.97 22.27
C VAL A 283 -0.01 10.46 22.03
N LEU A 284 1.15 9.88 22.39
CA LEU A 284 1.36 8.44 22.38
C LEU A 284 1.18 7.89 23.79
N GLY A 285 0.26 6.93 23.93
CA GLY A 285 0.10 6.16 25.17
C GLY A 285 0.47 4.70 24.94
N SER A 286 1.33 4.13 25.79
CA SER A 286 1.51 2.67 25.90
C SER A 286 0.79 2.18 27.15
N CYS A 287 -0.16 1.24 27.01
CA CYS A 287 -0.87 0.66 28.15
C CYS A 287 -0.78 -0.87 28.13
N GLU A 288 -0.22 -1.47 29.20
CA GLU A 288 -0.07 -2.93 29.34
C GLU A 288 -1.41 -3.66 29.50
N LYS A 289 -2.47 -2.96 29.96
CA LYS A 289 -3.82 -3.52 30.13
C LYS A 289 -4.86 -2.68 29.41
N ILE A 290 -4.95 -2.82 28.08
CA ILE A 290 -6.12 -2.38 27.30
C ILE A 290 -7.25 -3.40 27.52
N GLN A 291 -7.78 -3.53 28.74
CA GLN A 291 -8.85 -4.48 29.05
C GLN A 291 -10.19 -3.77 29.33
N ASN A 292 -11.21 -4.22 28.59
CA ASN A 292 -12.66 -3.98 28.78
C ASN A 292 -13.24 -2.58 28.52
N PHE A 293 -12.90 -1.95 27.40
CA PHE A 293 -13.59 -0.75 26.92
C PHE A 293 -14.52 -1.08 25.75
N GLY A 294 -15.79 -0.69 25.85
CA GLY A 294 -16.80 -0.75 24.77
C GLY A 294 -16.69 0.45 23.81
N GLU A 295 -17.27 0.36 22.61
CA GLU A 295 -17.41 1.55 21.74
C GLU A 295 -18.31 2.61 22.40
N CYS A 296 -18.08 3.87 22.07
CA CYS A 296 -18.83 5.02 22.61
C CYS A 296 -18.62 5.33 24.10
N GLU A 297 -17.58 4.77 24.72
CA GLU A 297 -17.07 5.28 25.99
C GLU A 297 -16.27 6.58 25.76
N SER A 298 -16.60 7.63 26.52
CA SER A 298 -15.85 8.88 26.55
C SER A 298 -14.61 8.72 27.42
N TRP A 299 -13.44 9.05 26.87
CA TRP A 299 -12.17 8.98 27.60
C TRP A 299 -11.72 10.35 28.10
N GLY A 300 -11.33 10.43 29.37
CA GLY A 300 -10.56 11.57 29.90
C GLY A 300 -9.10 11.18 30.07
N PHE A 301 -8.17 12.00 29.57
CA PHE A 301 -6.75 11.89 29.89
C PHE A 301 -6.37 12.97 30.92
N LEU A 302 -5.72 12.57 32.01
CA LEU A 302 -4.85 13.45 32.78
C LEU A 302 -3.47 13.37 32.14
N LEU A 303 -3.06 14.39 31.39
CA LEU A 303 -1.68 14.52 30.92
C LEU A 303 -0.82 15.02 32.09
N SER A 304 -0.52 14.17 33.06
CA SER A 304 0.52 14.49 34.04
C SER A 304 1.86 14.55 33.32
N ARG A 305 2.41 15.76 33.20
CA ARG A 305 3.71 16.08 32.58
C ARG A 305 4.74 14.95 32.74
N GLY A 306 5.18 14.43 31.61
CA GLY A 306 6.37 13.60 31.46
C GLY A 306 7.11 14.00 30.17
N LEU A 307 7.43 15.29 30.05
CA LEU A 307 8.51 15.79 29.20
C LEU A 307 9.73 16.00 30.09
#